data_AF-A0AAD7QNP0-F1
#
_entry.id   AF-A0AAD7QNP0-F1
#
_cell.length_a   1.000
_cell.length_b   1.000
_cell.length_c   1.000
_cell.angle_alpha   90.00
_cell.angle_beta   90.00
_cell.angle_gamma   90.00
#
_symmetry.space_group_name_H-M   'P 1'
#
loop_
_entity.id
_entity.type
_entity.pdbx_description
1 polymer ?
#
loop_
_entity_poly.entity_id
_entity_poly.type
_entity_poly.pdbx_seq_one_letter_code
_entity_poly.pdbx_strand_id
1 'polypeptide(L)'
;MSANVELILELSMKRISALQLIKETCENEVYFLNVMLLTNKDVSTIFDKRRYAKRAANFYYLGISLSNLLEWADWSDYMKTFDALLHEYETYVESLDQRQSKGIMFWSSKSRNQQPEVEYVHLMTPFVPFDLDYSEVVIMLCETLVQLYNKILELAVEQDEHFPLPSVPGEIFLRVDGLVRKIVVTPLINAYESYCRTQIQSELDGVETFCAGGT
;
A
#
# COMPACT_ATOMS: atom_id res chain seq x y z
N MET A 1 8.74 -8.50 -28.64
CA MET A 1 8.15 -7.70 -27.55
C MET A 1 6.93 -6.96 -28.06
N SER A 2 5.76 -7.42 -27.64
CA SER A 2 4.48 -6.78 -27.95
C SER A 2 4.29 -5.47 -27.18
N ALA A 3 3.50 -4.53 -27.72
CA ALA A 3 3.24 -3.23 -27.08
C ALA A 3 2.56 -3.35 -25.70
N ASN A 4 1.77 -4.41 -25.49
CA ASN A 4 1.16 -4.70 -24.19
C ASN A 4 2.22 -5.08 -23.15
N VAL A 5 3.23 -5.87 -23.54
CA VAL A 5 4.32 -6.26 -22.63
C VAL A 5 5.17 -5.05 -22.28
N GLU A 6 5.52 -4.22 -23.25
CA GLU A 6 6.27 -2.98 -23.01
C GLU A 6 5.57 -2.08 -21.97
N LEU A 7 4.25 -1.91 -22.09
CA LEU A 7 3.45 -1.16 -21.11
C LEU A 7 3.47 -1.80 -19.71
N ILE A 8 3.34 -3.14 -19.63
CA ILE A 8 3.39 -3.87 -18.35
C ILE A 8 4.75 -3.67 -17.69
N LEU A 9 5.84 -3.77 -18.44
CA LEU A 9 7.20 -3.58 -17.94
C LEU A 9 7.40 -2.14 -17.45
N GLU A 10 7.01 -1.14 -18.25
CA GLU A 10 7.14 0.27 -17.89
C GLU A 10 6.38 0.62 -16.60
N LEU A 11 5.11 0.21 -16.50
CA LEU A 11 4.28 0.48 -15.32
C LEU A 11 4.79 -0.27 -14.08
N SER A 12 5.23 -1.52 -14.25
CA SER A 12 5.79 -2.31 -13.16
C SER A 12 7.07 -1.69 -12.60
N MET A 13 7.98 -1.24 -13.48
CA MET A 13 9.21 -0.54 -13.07
C MET A 13 8.89 0.75 -12.32
N LYS A 14 7.96 1.58 -12.83
CA LYS A 14 7.50 2.79 -12.14
C LYS A 14 6.92 2.49 -10.76
N ARG A 15 6.14 1.41 -10.64
CA ARG A 15 5.58 0.98 -9.36
C ARG A 15 6.66 0.55 -8.38
N ILE A 16 7.61 -0.26 -8.83
CA ILE A 16 8.74 -0.72 -8.01
C ILE A 16 9.49 0.49 -7.45
N SER A 17 9.83 1.47 -8.28
CA SER A 17 10.51 2.69 -7.82
C SER A 17 9.70 3.47 -6.78
N ALA A 18 8.38 3.57 -6.95
CA ALA A 18 7.53 4.25 -5.97
C ALA A 18 7.46 3.49 -4.63
N LEU A 19 7.36 2.16 -4.65
CA LEU A 19 7.35 1.32 -3.46
C LEU A 19 8.71 1.35 -2.74
N GLN A 20 9.81 1.34 -3.48
CA GLN A 20 11.16 1.49 -2.94
C GLN A 20 11.34 2.84 -2.25
N LEU A 21 10.90 3.94 -2.87
CA LEU A 21 10.93 5.26 -2.23
C LEU A 21 10.17 5.27 -0.89
N ILE A 22 8.96 4.70 -0.86
CA ILE A 22 8.14 4.62 0.36
C ILE A 22 8.87 3.81 1.43
N LYS A 23 9.42 2.65 1.06
CA LYS A 23 10.17 1.76 1.95
C LYS A 23 11.40 2.48 2.52
N GLU A 24 12.22 3.07 1.66
CA GLU A 24 13.44 3.78 2.06
C GLU A 24 13.12 4.97 2.98
N THR A 25 11.98 5.64 2.77
CA THR A 25 11.51 6.71 3.66
C THR A 25 11.10 6.20 5.04
N CYS A 26 10.70 4.94 5.17
CA CYS A 26 10.41 4.34 6.48
C CYS A 26 11.66 3.84 7.21
N GLU A 27 12.67 3.35 6.47
CA GLU A 27 13.86 2.71 7.04
C GLU A 27 15.01 3.68 7.32
N ASN A 28 15.16 4.70 6.48
CA ASN A 28 16.35 5.55 6.41
C ASN A 28 15.99 7.03 6.46
N GLU A 29 16.99 7.87 6.71
CA GLU A 29 16.86 9.30 6.53
C GLU A 29 17.13 9.65 5.06
N VAL A 30 16.08 10.04 4.33
CA VAL A 30 16.12 10.23 2.87
C VAL A 30 15.55 11.57 2.45
N TYR A 31 16.08 12.12 1.36
CA TYR A 31 15.49 13.28 0.69
C TYR A 31 14.25 12.85 -0.08
N PHE A 32 13.09 13.00 0.54
CA PHE A 32 11.82 12.66 -0.08
C PHE A 32 11.60 13.50 -1.34
N LEU A 33 11.47 12.80 -2.48
CA LEU A 33 11.36 13.39 -3.82
C LEU A 33 12.47 14.40 -4.17
N ASN A 34 13.66 14.27 -3.55
CA ASN A 34 14.77 15.23 -3.67
C ASN A 34 14.45 16.67 -3.19
N VAL A 35 13.40 16.84 -2.38
CA VAL A 35 12.98 18.16 -1.89
C VAL A 35 13.34 18.37 -0.42
N MET A 36 12.98 17.41 0.44
CA MET A 36 13.11 17.59 1.89
C MET A 36 13.68 16.32 2.54
N LEU A 37 14.67 16.49 3.43
CA LEU A 37 15.18 15.39 4.25
C LEU A 37 14.13 14.99 5.28
N LEU A 38 13.64 13.75 5.22
CA LEU A 38 12.79 13.17 6.24
C LEU A 38 13.65 12.31 7.17
N THR A 39 13.60 12.62 8.46
CA THR A 39 14.26 11.83 9.51
C THR A 39 13.33 10.76 10.07
N ASN A 40 13.88 9.80 10.81
CA ASN A 40 13.08 8.81 11.54
C ASN A 40 12.07 9.45 12.51
N LYS A 41 12.39 10.63 13.08
CA LYS A 41 11.48 11.38 13.95
C LYS A 41 10.29 11.94 13.18
N ASP A 42 10.54 12.46 11.97
CA ASP A 42 9.49 12.96 11.10
C ASP A 42 8.52 11.84 10.74
N VAL A 43 9.04 10.68 10.31
CA VAL A 43 8.24 9.50 9.98
C VAL A 43 7.39 9.05 11.18
N SER A 44 7.96 9.01 12.37
CA SER A 44 7.22 8.68 13.60
C SER A 44 6.11 9.70 13.93
N THR A 45 6.27 10.94 13.49
CA THR A 45 5.27 12.01 13.63
C THR A 45 4.15 11.87 12.60
N ILE A 46 4.50 11.49 11.36
CA ILE A 46 3.53 11.21 10.28
C ILE A 46 2.67 10.00 10.65
N PHE A 47 3.30 8.92 11.12
CA PHE A 47 2.66 7.65 11.41
C PHE A 47 2.50 7.40 12.91
N ASP A 48 1.70 8.26 13.56
CA ASP A 48 1.35 8.08 14.96
C ASP A 48 0.69 6.71 15.23
N LYS A 49 1.25 5.95 16.17
CA LYS A 49 0.85 4.57 16.48
C LYS A 49 -0.65 4.45 16.76
N ARG A 50 -1.24 5.40 17.49
CA ARG A 50 -2.66 5.34 17.88
C ARG A 50 -3.57 5.60 16.67
N ARG A 51 -3.21 6.57 15.82
CA ARG A 51 -3.98 6.89 14.61
C ARG A 51 -3.91 5.78 13.56
N TYR A 52 -2.76 5.11 13.44
CA TYR A 52 -2.52 4.12 12.39
C TYR A 52 -2.72 2.66 12.81
N ALA A 53 -3.03 2.35 14.07
CA ALA A 53 -3.21 0.98 14.57
C ALA A 53 -4.17 0.12 13.71
N LYS A 54 -5.37 0.64 13.37
CA LYS A 54 -6.32 -0.08 12.50
C LYS A 54 -5.74 -0.34 11.11
N ARG A 55 -5.03 0.64 10.55
CA ARG A 55 -4.42 0.55 9.22
C ARG A 55 -3.22 -0.41 9.22
N ALA A 56 -2.46 -0.46 10.31
CA ALA A 56 -1.39 -1.42 10.52
C ALA A 56 -1.92 -2.86 10.48
N ALA A 57 -3.00 -3.16 11.19
CA ALA A 57 -3.63 -4.48 11.12
C ALA A 57 -4.10 -4.83 9.70
N ASN A 58 -4.76 -3.90 9.01
CA ASN A 58 -5.24 -4.13 7.66
C ASN A 58 -4.09 -4.37 6.66
N PHE A 59 -3.05 -3.54 6.70
CA PHE A 59 -1.87 -3.71 5.84
C PHE A 59 -1.08 -4.98 6.17
N TYR A 60 -1.05 -5.38 7.44
CA TYR A 60 -0.46 -6.65 7.84
C TYR A 60 -1.21 -7.82 7.20
N TYR A 61 -2.55 -7.86 7.29
CA TYR A 61 -3.38 -8.87 6.63
C TYR A 61 -3.20 -8.90 5.12
N LEU A 62 -3.12 -7.73 4.49
CA LEU A 62 -2.84 -7.65 3.06
C LEU A 62 -1.45 -8.22 2.73
N GLY A 63 -0.41 -7.82 3.46
CA GLY A 63 0.97 -8.26 3.21
C GLY A 63 1.15 -9.77 3.33
N ILE A 64 0.65 -10.39 4.41
CA ILE A 64 0.73 -11.85 4.55
C ILE A 64 -0.06 -12.58 3.46
N SER A 65 -1.22 -12.05 3.06
CA SER A 65 -2.04 -12.67 2.02
C SER A 65 -1.38 -12.57 0.65
N LEU A 66 -0.75 -11.42 0.37
CA LEU A 66 0.02 -11.18 -0.86
C LEU A 66 1.25 -12.09 -0.95
N SER A 67 1.89 -12.41 0.17
CA SER A 67 3.08 -13.28 0.16
C SER A 67 2.80 -14.68 -0.40
N ASN A 68 1.57 -15.19 -0.26
CA ASN A 68 1.15 -16.48 -0.83
C ASN A 68 1.16 -16.51 -2.37
N LEU A 69 1.14 -15.34 -3.03
CA LEU A 69 1.13 -15.26 -4.49
C LEU A 69 2.52 -15.53 -5.09
N LEU A 70 3.59 -15.43 -4.29
CA LEU A 70 4.96 -15.65 -4.77
C LEU A 70 5.20 -17.08 -5.28
N GLU A 71 4.38 -18.05 -4.85
CA GLU A 71 4.51 -19.47 -5.23
C GLU A 71 3.91 -19.80 -6.61
N TRP A 72 3.10 -18.92 -7.19
CA TRP A 72 2.35 -19.22 -8.41
C TRP A 72 3.22 -19.06 -9.67
N ALA A 73 3.23 -20.05 -10.57
CA ALA A 73 4.06 -20.01 -11.77
C ALA A 73 3.33 -19.47 -13.02
N ASP A 74 2.02 -19.70 -13.13
CA ASP A 74 1.25 -19.31 -14.31
C ASP A 74 0.81 -17.84 -14.25
N TRP A 75 1.05 -17.07 -15.32
CA TRP A 75 0.67 -15.67 -15.41
C TRP A 75 -0.83 -15.44 -15.22
N SER A 76 -1.68 -16.27 -15.85
CA SER A 76 -3.13 -16.06 -15.80
C SER A 76 -3.65 -16.28 -14.38
N ASP A 77 -3.23 -17.34 -13.72
CA ASP A 77 -3.70 -17.65 -12.37
C ASP A 77 -3.13 -16.68 -11.35
N TYR A 78 -1.86 -16.30 -11.51
CA TYR A 78 -1.22 -15.27 -10.68
C TYR A 78 -1.97 -13.92 -10.76
N MET A 79 -2.25 -13.42 -11.97
CA MET A 79 -2.97 -12.16 -12.17
C MET A 79 -4.40 -12.19 -11.62
N LYS A 80 -5.15 -13.28 -11.86
CA LYS A 80 -6.53 -13.43 -11.36
C LYS A 80 -6.58 -13.48 -9.84
N THR A 81 -5.67 -14.22 -9.23
CA THR A 81 -5.55 -14.36 -7.77
C THR A 81 -5.18 -13.02 -7.13
N PHE A 82 -4.27 -12.28 -7.75
CA PHE A 82 -3.90 -10.93 -7.30
C PHE A 82 -5.08 -9.96 -7.38
N ASP A 83 -5.78 -9.92 -8.51
CA ASP A 83 -6.98 -9.09 -8.70
C ASP A 83 -8.05 -9.44 -7.65
N ALA A 84 -8.34 -10.72 -7.45
CA ALA A 84 -9.32 -11.19 -6.47
C ALA A 84 -8.96 -10.81 -5.04
N LEU A 85 -7.71 -11.03 -4.62
CA LEU A 85 -7.24 -10.69 -3.28
C LEU A 85 -7.36 -9.19 -2.98
N LEU A 86 -7.02 -8.32 -3.93
CA LEU A 86 -7.14 -6.87 -3.73
C LEU A 86 -8.61 -6.44 -3.59
N HIS A 87 -9.53 -7.05 -4.35
CA HIS A 87 -10.97 -6.79 -4.20
C HIS A 87 -11.54 -7.32 -2.88
N GLU A 88 -11.11 -8.50 -2.43
CA GLU A 88 -11.46 -9.03 -1.11
C GLU A 88 -10.99 -8.08 -0.01
N TYR A 89 -9.78 -7.55 -0.13
CA TYR A 89 -9.24 -6.55 0.80
C TYR A 89 -10.08 -5.26 0.83
N GLU A 90 -10.46 -4.70 -0.33
CA GLU A 90 -11.32 -3.50 -0.34
C GLU A 90 -12.67 -3.78 0.32
N THR A 91 -13.30 -4.91 -0.03
CA THR A 91 -14.57 -5.34 0.57
C THR A 91 -14.45 -5.48 2.09
N TYR A 92 -13.35 -6.06 2.57
CA TYR A 92 -13.06 -6.18 3.99
C TYR A 92 -12.96 -4.81 4.67
N VAL A 93 -12.15 -3.89 4.13
CA VAL A 93 -11.97 -2.55 4.71
C VAL A 93 -13.30 -1.78 4.74
N GLU A 94 -14.08 -1.81 3.66
CA GLU A 94 -15.40 -1.17 3.59
C GLU A 94 -16.37 -1.72 4.64
N SER A 95 -16.34 -3.03 4.87
CA SER A 95 -17.19 -3.67 5.89
C SER A 95 -16.85 -3.21 7.32
N LEU A 96 -15.58 -2.89 7.59
CA LEU A 96 -15.15 -2.39 8.90
C LEU A 96 -15.65 -0.96 9.16
N ASP A 97 -15.70 -0.12 8.14
CA ASP A 97 -16.13 1.27 8.28
C ASP A 97 -17.65 1.35 8.53
N GLN A 98 -18.44 0.52 7.85
CA GLN A 98 -19.88 0.42 8.10
C GLN A 98 -20.23 0.01 9.54
N ARG A 99 -19.39 -0.83 10.18
CA ARG A 99 -19.56 -1.24 11.58
C ARG A 99 -19.31 -0.08 12.56
N GLN A 100 -18.36 0.80 12.26
CA GLN A 100 -18.05 1.95 13.13
C GLN A 100 -19.15 3.02 13.08
N SER A 101 -19.75 3.27 11.91
CA SER A 101 -20.82 4.27 11.77
C SER A 101 -22.13 3.89 12.48
N LYS A 102 -22.38 2.60 12.76
CA LYS A 102 -23.57 2.15 13.50
C LYS A 102 -23.37 2.06 15.03
N GLY A 103 -22.13 2.14 15.51
CA GLY A 103 -21.78 1.97 16.92
C GLY A 103 -22.03 3.18 17.82
N ILE A 104 -22.38 4.35 17.27
CA ILE A 104 -22.56 5.60 18.05
C ILE A 104 -24.02 5.82 18.49
N MET A 105 -25.01 5.11 17.95
CA MET A 105 -26.44 5.38 18.21
C MET A 105 -27.17 4.36 19.09
N PHE A 106 -26.58 3.21 19.43
CA PHE A 106 -27.24 2.19 20.27
C PHE A 106 -26.25 1.55 21.24
N TRP A 107 -26.02 2.21 22.37
CA TRP A 107 -25.58 1.45 23.55
C TRP A 107 -26.81 0.65 24.02
N SER A 108 -26.82 -0.63 23.68
CA SER A 108 -27.71 -1.60 24.32
C SER A 108 -26.88 -2.85 24.59
N SER A 109 -26.75 -3.15 25.88
CA SER A 109 -25.99 -4.26 26.41
C SER A 109 -26.70 -5.58 26.09
N LYS A 110 -26.33 -6.26 25.00
CA LYS A 110 -26.47 -7.73 24.90
C LYS A 110 -25.78 -8.31 23.67
N SER A 111 -25.16 -9.47 23.87
CA SER A 111 -24.70 -10.43 22.87
C SER A 111 -23.34 -10.14 22.20
N ARG A 112 -22.29 -10.69 22.83
CA ARG A 112 -21.05 -11.07 22.18
C ARG A 112 -21.34 -12.27 21.25
N ASN A 113 -20.72 -12.26 20.07
CA ASN A 113 -20.60 -13.35 19.10
C ASN A 113 -21.84 -13.73 18.28
N GLN A 114 -22.04 -13.02 17.18
CA GLN A 114 -22.42 -13.60 15.89
C GLN A 114 -21.99 -12.60 14.81
N GLN A 115 -20.72 -12.68 14.42
CA GLN A 115 -20.26 -12.03 13.20
C GLN A 115 -20.78 -12.87 12.03
N PRO A 116 -21.48 -12.31 11.04
CA PRO A 116 -21.62 -13.00 9.77
C PRO A 116 -20.21 -13.12 9.20
N GLU A 117 -19.69 -14.36 9.21
CA GLU A 117 -18.36 -14.69 8.71
C GLU A 117 -18.44 -14.60 7.19
N VAL A 118 -18.12 -13.43 6.65
CA VAL A 118 -17.78 -13.33 5.23
C VAL A 118 -16.46 -14.07 5.11
N GLU A 119 -16.54 -15.31 4.65
CA GLU A 119 -15.37 -16.14 4.39
C GLU A 119 -14.67 -15.59 3.15
N TYR A 120 -13.49 -15.02 3.36
CA TYR A 120 -12.61 -14.58 2.28
C TYR A 120 -11.81 -15.78 1.79
N VAL A 121 -11.63 -15.90 0.47
CA VAL A 121 -10.93 -17.04 -0.11
C VAL A 121 -9.42 -16.83 -0.07
N HIS A 122 -8.96 -15.61 -0.32
CA HIS A 122 -7.55 -15.26 -0.45
C HIS A 122 -7.06 -14.39 0.70
N LEU A 123 -7.92 -13.52 1.25
CA LEU A 123 -7.55 -12.62 2.34
C LEU A 123 -7.51 -13.35 3.69
N MET A 124 -6.33 -13.41 4.29
CA MET A 124 -6.11 -13.98 5.62
C MET A 124 -6.24 -12.89 6.71
N THR A 125 -6.99 -13.19 7.78
CA THR A 125 -7.17 -12.29 8.93
C THR A 125 -6.84 -12.97 10.27
N PRO A 126 -5.59 -13.44 10.46
CA PRO A 126 -5.20 -14.12 11.68
C PRO A 126 -5.26 -13.21 12.91
N PHE A 127 -5.37 -13.82 14.09
CA PHE A 127 -5.24 -13.11 15.35
C PHE A 127 -3.79 -12.62 15.54
N VAL A 128 -3.63 -11.33 15.86
CA VAL A 128 -2.32 -10.73 16.13
C VAL A 128 -2.22 -10.44 17.64
N PRO A 129 -1.30 -11.10 18.38
CA PRO A 129 -1.22 -11.00 19.84
C PRO A 129 -0.42 -9.77 20.35
N PHE A 130 -0.02 -8.86 19.47
CA PHE A 130 0.81 -7.69 19.79
C PHE A 130 0.40 -6.47 18.98
N ASP A 131 0.84 -5.30 19.41
CA ASP A 131 0.63 -4.05 18.68
C ASP A 131 1.56 -3.99 17.47
N LEU A 132 0.98 -3.75 16.30
CA LEU A 132 1.74 -3.60 15.05
C LEU A 132 2.31 -2.18 14.94
N ASP A 133 3.59 -2.10 14.63
CA ASP A 133 4.22 -0.84 14.24
C ASP A 133 3.91 -0.55 12.75
N TYR A 134 3.30 0.60 12.48
CA TYR A 134 2.81 0.90 11.15
C TYR A 134 3.94 1.04 10.12
N SER A 135 5.08 1.64 10.51
CA SER A 135 6.23 1.79 9.61
C SER A 135 6.80 0.44 9.22
N GLU A 136 6.98 -0.47 10.19
CA GLU A 136 7.45 -1.84 9.92
C GLU A 136 6.49 -2.63 9.02
N VAL A 137 5.18 -2.49 9.24
CA VAL A 137 4.18 -3.12 8.38
C VAL A 137 4.23 -2.54 6.96
N VAL A 138 4.42 -1.23 6.80
CA VAL A 138 4.57 -0.58 5.49
C VAL A 138 5.83 -1.09 4.78
N ILE A 139 6.96 -1.21 5.48
CA ILE A 139 8.20 -1.77 4.94
C ILE A 139 7.94 -3.18 4.40
N MET A 140 7.41 -4.08 5.23
CA MET A 140 7.10 -5.46 4.83
C MET A 140 6.15 -5.52 3.61
N LEU A 141 5.11 -4.69 3.61
CA LEU A 141 4.14 -4.65 2.51
C LEU A 141 4.80 -4.16 1.21
N CYS A 142 5.63 -3.11 1.27
CA CYS A 142 6.37 -2.61 0.12
C CYS A 142 7.36 -3.64 -0.41
N GLU A 143 8.10 -4.34 0.45
CA GLU A 143 9.02 -5.41 0.05
C GLU A 143 8.30 -6.55 -0.65
N THR A 144 7.17 -6.99 -0.10
CA THR A 144 6.35 -8.05 -0.69
C THR A 144 5.82 -7.62 -2.05
N LEU A 145 5.30 -6.40 -2.17
CA LEU A 145 4.82 -5.87 -3.45
C LEU A 145 5.94 -5.71 -4.47
N VAL A 146 7.14 -5.26 -4.08
CA VAL A 146 8.30 -5.20 -4.99
C VAL A 146 8.63 -6.60 -5.54
N GLN A 147 8.62 -7.63 -4.69
CA GLN A 147 8.81 -9.01 -5.15
C GLN A 147 7.72 -9.46 -6.12
N LEU A 148 6.46 -9.15 -5.82
CA LEU A 148 5.33 -9.46 -6.70
C LEU A 148 5.44 -8.75 -8.06
N TYR A 149 5.86 -7.48 -8.10
CA TYR A 149 6.07 -6.76 -9.35
C TYR A 149 7.30 -7.26 -10.12
N ASN A 150 8.39 -7.65 -9.46
CA ASN A 150 9.51 -8.31 -10.15
C ASN A 150 9.07 -9.62 -10.80
N LYS A 151 8.23 -10.41 -10.12
CA LYS A 151 7.62 -11.61 -10.70
C LYS A 151 6.71 -11.30 -11.89
N ILE A 152 5.99 -10.17 -11.89
CA ILE A 152 5.24 -9.68 -13.07
C ILE A 152 6.18 -9.44 -14.23
N LEU A 153 7.33 -8.77 -14.01
CA LEU A 153 8.32 -8.53 -15.06
C LEU A 153 8.82 -9.85 -15.67
N GLU A 154 9.18 -10.81 -14.83
CA GLU A 154 9.67 -12.13 -15.26
C GLU A 154 8.61 -12.88 -16.08
N LEU A 155 7.39 -13.03 -15.54
CA LEU A 155 6.31 -13.76 -16.19
C LEU A 155 5.83 -13.09 -17.48
N ALA A 156 5.80 -11.74 -17.54
CA ALA A 156 5.39 -11.04 -18.75
C ALA A 156 6.36 -11.26 -19.92
N VAL A 157 7.67 -11.31 -19.63
CA VAL A 157 8.70 -11.60 -20.65
C VAL A 157 8.63 -13.06 -21.09
N GLU A 158 8.54 -14.00 -20.15
CA GLU A 158 8.47 -15.43 -20.46
C GLU A 158 7.26 -15.78 -21.34
N GLN A 159 6.10 -15.17 -21.06
CA GLN A 159 4.89 -15.37 -21.86
C GLN A 159 5.07 -14.82 -23.28
N ASP A 160 5.61 -13.61 -23.46
CA ASP A 160 5.80 -13.00 -24.79
C ASP A 160 6.70 -13.84 -25.71
N GLU A 161 7.68 -14.55 -25.16
CA GLU A 161 8.58 -15.43 -25.93
C GLU A 161 7.87 -16.67 -26.49
N HIS A 162 6.95 -17.26 -25.72
CA HIS A 162 6.26 -18.50 -26.12
C HIS A 162 4.97 -18.22 -26.90
N PHE A 163 4.20 -17.24 -26.45
CA PHE A 163 2.94 -16.85 -27.08
C PHE A 163 2.61 -15.39 -26.71
N PRO A 164 2.50 -14.47 -27.70
CA PRO A 164 2.26 -13.06 -27.41
C PRO A 164 1.00 -12.90 -26.54
N LEU A 165 1.13 -12.13 -25.46
CA LEU A 165 0.07 -11.97 -24.47
C LEU A 165 -1.22 -11.45 -25.13
N PRO A 166 -2.36 -12.15 -24.96
CA PRO A 166 -3.66 -11.64 -25.39
C PRO A 166 -4.02 -10.36 -24.60
N SER A 167 -5.02 -9.61 -25.07
CA SER A 167 -5.42 -8.33 -24.43
C SER A 167 -5.93 -8.52 -22.99
N VAL A 168 -6.66 -9.60 -22.72
CA VAL A 168 -7.37 -9.81 -21.45
C VAL A 168 -6.43 -9.88 -20.24
N PRO A 169 -5.33 -10.65 -20.22
CA PRO A 169 -4.41 -10.62 -19.09
C PRO A 169 -3.73 -9.24 -18.86
N GLY A 170 -3.54 -8.45 -19.93
CA GLY A 170 -3.06 -7.07 -19.79
C GLY A 170 -4.07 -6.14 -19.10
N GLU A 171 -5.38 -6.33 -19.36
CA GLU A 171 -6.43 -5.57 -18.67
C GLU A 171 -6.49 -5.89 -17.17
N ILE A 172 -6.29 -7.16 -16.79
CA ILE A 172 -6.23 -7.57 -15.38
C ILE A 172 -5.04 -6.90 -14.69
N PHE A 173 -3.85 -6.89 -15.33
CA PHE A 173 -2.69 -6.17 -14.82
C PHE A 173 -2.98 -4.69 -14.56
N LEU A 174 -3.63 -3.99 -15.50
CA LEU A 174 -3.97 -2.57 -15.32
C LEU A 174 -4.90 -2.32 -14.13
N ARG A 175 -5.84 -3.24 -13.86
CA ARG A 175 -6.70 -3.17 -12.66
C ARG A 175 -5.89 -3.40 -11.39
N VAL A 176 -5.08 -4.45 -11.36
CA VAL A 176 -4.19 -4.76 -10.23
C VAL A 176 -3.29 -3.57 -9.92
N ASP A 177 -2.61 -3.00 -10.92
CA ASP A 177 -1.75 -1.84 -10.72
C ASP A 177 -2.50 -0.61 -10.22
N GLY A 178 -3.71 -0.38 -10.76
CA GLY A 178 -4.61 0.68 -10.29
C GLY A 178 -5.01 0.50 -8.82
N LEU A 179 -5.29 -0.72 -8.38
CA LEU A 179 -5.64 -1.04 -7.00
C LEU A 179 -4.45 -0.91 -6.06
N VAL A 180 -3.27 -1.42 -6.42
CA VAL A 180 -2.03 -1.23 -5.62
C VAL A 180 -1.74 0.26 -5.45
N ARG A 181 -1.90 1.05 -6.51
CA ARG A 181 -1.77 2.50 -6.44
C ARG A 181 -2.75 3.10 -5.44
N LYS A 182 -4.03 2.76 -5.56
CA LYS A 182 -5.12 3.32 -4.74
C LYS A 182 -4.99 2.94 -3.27
N ILE A 183 -4.71 1.67 -2.98
CA ILE A 183 -4.70 1.11 -1.63
C ILE A 183 -3.43 1.51 -0.87
N VAL A 184 -2.28 1.43 -1.54
CA VAL A 184 -0.96 1.51 -0.90
C VAL A 184 -0.23 2.80 -1.27
N VAL A 185 0.10 2.98 -2.55
CA VAL A 185 1.06 4.02 -2.96
C VAL A 185 0.50 5.43 -2.74
N THR A 186 -0.68 5.73 -3.27
CA THR A 186 -1.24 7.09 -3.21
C THR A 186 -1.46 7.57 -1.77
N PRO A 187 -2.06 6.80 -0.85
CA PRO A 187 -2.22 7.25 0.53
C PRO A 187 -0.90 7.49 1.27
N LEU A 188 0.12 6.66 1.03
CA LEU A 188 1.42 6.79 1.69
C LEU A 188 2.20 8.00 1.15
N ILE A 189 2.29 8.15 -0.18
CA ILE A 189 2.90 9.33 -0.81
C ILE A 189 2.22 10.61 -0.33
N ASN A 190 0.88 10.66 -0.33
CA ASN A 190 0.15 11.84 0.12
C ASN A 190 0.40 12.17 1.60
N ALA A 191 0.62 11.17 2.46
CA ALA A 191 0.94 11.41 3.87
C ALA A 191 2.30 12.10 4.02
N TYR A 192 3.32 11.64 3.29
CA TYR A 192 4.63 12.29 3.25
C TYR A 192 4.57 13.68 2.64
N GLU A 193 3.93 13.84 1.47
CA GLU A 193 3.78 15.13 0.81
C GLU A 193 3.05 16.16 1.68
N SER A 194 1.99 15.73 2.39
CA SER A 194 1.28 16.60 3.32
C SER A 194 2.19 17.10 4.43
N TYR A 195 3.03 16.22 4.99
CA TYR A 195 3.99 16.59 6.03
C TYR A 195 5.06 17.55 5.50
N CYS A 196 5.69 17.21 4.38
CA CYS A 196 6.70 18.08 3.75
C CYS A 196 6.14 19.47 3.46
N ARG A 197 4.90 19.56 2.96
CA ARG A 197 4.24 20.85 2.70
C ARG A 197 4.09 21.69 3.97
N THR A 198 3.71 21.08 5.09
CA THR A 198 3.58 21.80 6.37
C THR A 198 4.92 22.27 6.92
N GLN A 199 5.97 21.47 6.76
CA GLN A 199 7.31 21.84 7.24
C GLN A 199 7.92 22.95 6.39
N ILE A 200 7.83 22.84 5.07
CA ILE A 200 8.29 23.90 4.15
C ILE A 200 7.57 25.22 4.44
N GLN A 201 6.26 25.20 4.69
CA GLN A 201 5.53 26.43 5.04
C GLN A 201 6.04 27.02 6.36
N SER A 202 6.26 26.20 7.38
CA SER A 202 6.80 26.66 8.66
C SER A 202 8.20 27.26 8.55
N GLU A 203 9.05 26.69 7.68
CA GLU A 203 10.39 27.24 7.41
C GLU A 203 10.32 28.60 6.71
N LEU A 204 9.43 28.75 5.73
CA LEU A 204 9.21 30.02 5.03
C LEU A 204 8.72 31.13 5.98
N ASP A 205 7.72 30.83 6.81
CA ASP A 205 7.18 31.79 7.79
C ASP A 205 8.27 32.24 8.80
N GLY A 206 9.18 31.34 9.15
CA GLY A 206 10.33 31.62 10.01
C GLY A 206 11.33 32.59 9.36
N VAL A 207 11.60 32.43 8.06
CA VAL A 207 12.47 33.33 7.30
C VAL A 207 11.84 34.72 7.18
N GLU A 208 10.55 34.82 6.88
CA GLU A 208 9.85 36.10 6.79
C GLU A 208 9.92 36.88 8.12
N THR A 209 9.72 36.18 9.24
CA THR A 209 9.82 36.78 10.58
C THR A 209 11.22 37.28 10.87
N PHE A 210 12.26 36.51 10.49
CA PHE A 210 13.65 36.92 10.66
C PHE A 210 13.99 38.16 9.83
N CYS A 211 13.54 38.21 8.57
CA CYS A 211 13.72 39.37 7.71
C CYS A 211 12.98 40.62 8.21
N ALA A 212 11.77 40.46 8.79
CA ALA A 212 10.97 41.56 9.31
C ALA A 212 11.48 42.12 10.65
N GLY A 213 12.19 41.32 11.46
CA GLY A 213 12.76 41.75 12.74
C GLY A 213 14.12 42.44 12.67
N GLY A 214 14.73 42.53 11.48
CA GLY A 214 16.04 43.13 11.25
C GLY A 214 15.98 44.62 10.91
N THR A 215 15.55 45.47 11.85
CA THR A 215 15.80 46.94 11.88
C THR A 215 15.96 47.42 13.31
#